data_AF-X1PSS2-F1
#
_entry.id   AF-X1PSS2-F1
#
_cell.length_a   1.000
_cell.length_b   1.000
_cell.length_c   1.000
_cell.angle_alpha   90.00
_cell.angle_beta   90.00
_cell.angle_gamma   90.00
#
_symmetry.space_group_name_H-M   'P 1'
#
loop_
_entity.id
_entity.type
_entity.pdbx_description
1 polymer ?
#
loop_
_entity_poly.entity_id
_entity_poly.type
_entity_poly.pdbx_seq_one_letter_code
_entity_poly.pdbx_strand_id
1 'polypeptide(L)'
;RAGKEANVYLAYGENNREVAIKIYKIDSNTSRWMRNYIIGDPRFKKIPHNISKIIFLWASKEFKNLKRAYKAGLSVPEPIYVKNNILIMEYVGFGSIPAPKLKDITFPKEPIKLLNEILGFIKNLYQNANLVHGDLSEFNILYHNQKPIVIDISQAVTTQHPKAEVYLVRDIKNVFNY
;
A
#
# COMPACT_ATOMS: atom_id res chain seq x y z
N ARG A 1 -13.54 -5.59 4.99
CA ARG A 1 -13.72 -5.69 3.52
C ARG A 1 -12.98 -6.91 3.00
N ALA A 2 -13.67 -7.81 2.29
CA ALA A 2 -13.01 -8.93 1.61
C ALA A 2 -12.44 -8.46 0.27
N GLY A 3 -11.16 -8.72 0.04
CA GLY A 3 -10.47 -8.44 -1.22
C GLY A 3 -10.12 -9.72 -1.96
N LYS A 4 -9.61 -9.59 -3.19
CA LYS A 4 -9.15 -10.75 -3.98
C LYS A 4 -7.99 -11.46 -3.26
N GLU A 5 -7.03 -10.70 -2.76
CA GLU A 5 -5.74 -11.18 -2.23
C GLU A 5 -5.65 -11.18 -0.70
N ALA A 6 -6.38 -10.28 -0.04
CA ALA A 6 -6.39 -10.13 1.40
C ALA A 6 -7.77 -9.68 1.90
N ASN A 7 -8.06 -9.97 3.15
CA ASN A 7 -9.20 -9.41 3.86
C ASN A 7 -8.69 -8.37 4.86
N VAL A 8 -9.39 -7.24 4.97
CA VAL A 8 -9.08 -6.19 5.94
C VAL A 8 -10.20 -6.09 6.96
N TYR A 9 -9.85 -6.13 8.24
CA TYR A 9 -10.77 -6.06 9.38
C TYR A 9 -10.43 -4.85 10.25
N LEU A 10 -11.44 -4.20 10.81
CA LEU A 10 -11.26 -3.29 11.94
C LEU A 10 -11.09 -4.13 13.21
N ALA A 11 -10.14 -3.73 14.05
CA ALA A 11 -9.97 -4.25 15.40
C ALA A 11 -9.61 -3.10 16.35
N TYR A 12 -9.66 -3.38 17.64
CA TYR A 12 -9.30 -2.44 18.69
C TYR A 12 -8.11 -2.99 19.45
N GLY A 13 -7.03 -2.20 19.51
CA GLY A 13 -5.84 -2.49 20.31
C GLY A 13 -6.00 -2.00 21.75
N GLU A 14 -4.87 -1.90 22.45
CA GLU A 14 -4.83 -1.29 23.79
C GLU A 14 -5.39 0.14 23.75
N ASN A 15 -6.05 0.55 24.85
CA ASN A 15 -6.69 1.86 25.00
C ASN A 15 -7.75 2.16 23.92
N ASN A 16 -8.42 1.14 23.36
CA ASN A 16 -9.40 1.26 22.28
C ASN A 16 -8.85 1.93 21.01
N ARG A 17 -7.53 1.87 20.78
CA ARG A 17 -6.94 2.36 19.53
C ARG A 17 -7.46 1.55 18.35
N GLU A 18 -8.07 2.21 17.38
CA GLU A 18 -8.53 1.57 16.15
C GLU A 18 -7.35 1.14 15.27
N VAL A 19 -7.36 -0.12 14.84
CA VAL A 19 -6.34 -0.69 13.96
C VAL A 19 -6.98 -1.49 12.83
N ALA A 20 -6.33 -1.48 11.66
CA ALA A 20 -6.67 -2.33 10.54
C ALA A 20 -5.81 -3.60 10.56
N ILE A 21 -6.45 -4.76 10.53
CA ILE A 21 -5.80 -6.07 10.38
C ILE A 21 -6.00 -6.55 8.94
N LYS A 22 -4.93 -6.56 8.15
CA LYS A 22 -4.87 -7.12 6.80
C LYS A 22 -4.35 -8.55 6.87
N ILE A 23 -5.22 -9.51 6.54
CA ILE A 23 -4.90 -10.95 6.50
C ILE A 23 -4.84 -11.39 5.04
N TYR A 24 -3.64 -11.75 4.58
CA TYR A 24 -3.42 -12.27 3.24
C TYR A 24 -3.92 -13.71 3.10
N LYS A 25 -4.60 -14.00 1.98
CA LYS A 25 -5.10 -15.34 1.66
C LYS A 25 -3.94 -16.26 1.28
N ILE A 26 -3.98 -17.49 1.81
CA ILE A 26 -2.99 -18.52 1.51
C ILE A 26 -3.49 -19.43 0.38
N ASP A 27 -3.26 -18.99 -0.85
CA ASP A 27 -3.62 -19.73 -2.05
C ASP A 27 -2.55 -19.61 -3.16
N SER A 28 -2.58 -20.55 -4.09
CA SER A 28 -1.59 -20.68 -5.17
C SER A 28 -1.64 -19.55 -6.19
N ASN A 29 -2.82 -19.02 -6.49
CA ASN A 29 -3.00 -17.96 -7.49
C ASN A 29 -2.45 -16.62 -6.99
N THR A 30 -2.83 -16.24 -5.79
CA THR A 30 -2.31 -15.05 -5.10
C THR A 30 -0.79 -15.12 -4.98
N SER A 31 -0.24 -16.26 -4.55
CA SER A 31 1.21 -16.46 -4.42
C SER A 31 1.97 -16.37 -5.75
N ARG A 32 1.38 -16.86 -6.85
CA ARG A 32 2.00 -16.76 -8.19
C ARG A 32 2.06 -15.32 -8.67
N TRP A 33 0.99 -14.55 -8.48
CA TRP A 33 0.96 -13.13 -8.83
C TRP A 33 1.94 -12.30 -7.98
N MET A 34 1.98 -12.52 -6.66
CA MET A 34 2.92 -11.85 -5.75
C MET A 34 4.39 -12.07 -6.14
N ARG A 35 4.73 -13.28 -6.60
CA ARG A 35 6.09 -13.62 -7.05
C ARG A 35 6.62 -12.64 -8.11
N ASN A 36 5.78 -12.14 -9.00
CA ASN A 36 6.19 -11.23 -10.08
C ASN A 36 6.72 -9.88 -9.58
N TYR A 37 6.35 -9.47 -8.37
CA TYR A 37 6.78 -8.21 -7.74
C TYR A 37 7.81 -8.44 -6.62
N ILE A 38 8.14 -9.69 -6.31
CA ILE A 38 9.28 -10.07 -5.45
C ILE A 38 10.52 -10.30 -6.32
N ILE A 39 10.36 -10.91 -7.50
CA ILE A 39 11.44 -11.14 -8.45
C ILE A 39 11.98 -9.78 -8.95
N GLY A 40 13.29 -9.60 -8.87
CA GLY A 40 13.97 -8.37 -9.28
C GLY A 40 14.12 -7.32 -8.17
N ASP A 41 13.44 -7.50 -7.04
CA ASP A 41 13.64 -6.64 -5.88
C ASP A 41 14.92 -7.06 -5.14
N PRO A 42 15.95 -6.17 -5.09
CA PRO A 42 17.28 -6.52 -4.59
C PRO A 42 17.29 -6.91 -3.11
N ARG A 43 16.20 -6.64 -2.38
CA ARG A 43 16.02 -7.00 -0.97
C ARG A 43 15.79 -8.50 -0.77
N PHE A 44 15.41 -9.24 -1.81
CA PHE A 44 15.08 -10.66 -1.74
C PHE A 44 16.09 -11.53 -2.51
N LYS A 45 17.15 -11.97 -1.82
CA LYS A 45 18.20 -12.83 -2.42
C LYS A 45 17.78 -14.29 -2.66
N LYS A 46 16.86 -14.81 -1.83
CA LYS A 46 16.34 -16.18 -1.93
C LYS A 46 14.82 -16.16 -1.86
N ILE A 47 14.17 -16.49 -2.97
CA ILE A 47 12.71 -16.57 -3.05
C ILE A 47 12.29 -18.01 -2.75
N PRO A 48 11.51 -18.27 -1.69
CA PRO A 48 11.07 -19.61 -1.36
C PRO A 48 10.10 -20.15 -2.41
N HIS A 49 10.02 -21.47 -2.57
CA HIS A 49 9.03 -22.11 -3.46
C HIS A 49 7.66 -22.28 -2.78
N ASN A 50 7.65 -22.47 -1.47
CA ASN A 50 6.44 -22.72 -0.68
C ASN A 50 5.48 -21.52 -0.70
N ILE A 51 4.20 -21.79 -0.97
CA ILE A 51 3.13 -20.79 -1.12
C ILE A 51 3.01 -19.88 0.13
N SER A 52 2.95 -20.45 1.34
CA SER A 52 2.76 -19.66 2.56
C SER A 52 3.97 -18.78 2.85
N LYS A 53 5.19 -19.29 2.64
CA LYS A 53 6.42 -18.51 2.84
C LYS A 53 6.49 -17.29 1.92
N ILE A 54 5.97 -17.38 0.69
CA ILE A 54 5.92 -16.25 -0.25
C ILE A 54 4.95 -15.19 0.24
N ILE A 55 3.79 -15.60 0.72
CA ILE A 55 2.80 -14.67 1.26
C ILE A 55 3.32 -14.01 2.54
N PHE A 56 4.08 -14.73 3.37
CA PHE A 56 4.71 -14.14 4.55
C PHE A 56 5.77 -13.10 4.17
N LEU A 57 6.56 -13.39 3.12
CA LEU A 57 7.48 -12.41 2.55
C LEU A 57 6.75 -11.20 1.98
N TRP A 58 5.59 -11.40 1.35
CA TRP A 58 4.76 -10.33 0.82
C TRP A 58 4.23 -9.41 1.93
N ALA A 59 3.65 -9.97 2.99
CA ALA A 59 3.21 -9.20 4.15
C ALA A 59 4.38 -8.45 4.80
N SER A 60 5.54 -9.10 4.93
CA SER A 60 6.76 -8.46 5.43
C SER A 60 7.25 -7.33 4.51
N LYS A 61 7.12 -7.49 3.19
CA LYS A 61 7.45 -6.47 2.19
C LYS A 61 6.57 -5.24 2.35
N GLU A 62 5.25 -5.42 2.43
CA GLU A 62 4.31 -4.30 2.65
C GLU A 62 4.60 -3.57 3.95
N PHE A 63 4.78 -4.29 5.07
CA PHE A 63 5.14 -3.69 6.35
C PHE A 63 6.41 -2.83 6.25
N LYS A 64 7.45 -3.34 5.59
CA LYS A 64 8.71 -2.60 5.40
C LYS A 64 8.54 -1.38 4.50
N ASN A 65 7.72 -1.49 3.45
CA ASN A 65 7.41 -0.39 2.54
C ASN A 65 6.62 0.71 3.28
N LEU A 66 5.56 0.36 4.01
CA LEU A 66 4.82 1.28 4.89
C LEU A 66 5.76 1.95 5.88
N LYS A 67 6.64 1.18 6.55
CA LYS A 67 7.55 1.72 7.57
C LYS A 67 8.51 2.73 6.97
N ARG A 68 8.96 2.50 5.72
CA ARG A 68 9.84 3.42 5.00
C ARG A 68 9.10 4.69 4.58
N ALA A 69 7.88 4.56 4.05
CA ALA A 69 7.06 5.69 3.63
C ALA A 69 6.63 6.56 4.84
N TYR A 70 6.16 5.93 5.92
CA TYR A 70 5.76 6.60 7.15
C TYR A 70 6.94 7.38 7.78
N LYS A 71 8.12 6.77 7.84
CA LYS A 71 9.35 7.46 8.31
C LYS A 71 9.77 8.63 7.44
N ALA A 72 9.40 8.63 6.15
CA ALA A 72 9.64 9.75 5.25
C ALA A 72 8.56 10.85 5.38
N GLY A 73 7.64 10.75 6.33
CA GLY A 73 6.56 11.71 6.56
C GLY A 73 5.44 11.65 5.53
N LEU A 74 5.32 10.54 4.79
CA LEU A 74 4.28 10.37 3.78
C LEU A 74 2.93 9.98 4.39
N SER A 75 1.86 10.41 3.73
CA SER A 75 0.48 10.10 4.09
C SER A 75 0.14 8.63 3.76
N VAL A 76 0.51 7.73 4.67
CA VAL A 76 0.22 6.28 4.65
C VAL A 76 -0.21 5.83 6.05
N PRO A 77 -0.94 4.72 6.20
CA PRO A 77 -1.25 4.16 7.51
C PRO A 77 0.03 3.83 8.29
N GLU A 78 0.09 4.19 9.59
CA GLU A 78 1.18 3.77 10.46
C GLU A 78 1.26 2.23 10.53
N PRO A 79 2.40 1.61 10.17
CA PRO A 79 2.56 0.17 10.30
C PRO A 79 2.87 -0.19 11.76
N ILE A 80 2.07 -1.07 12.36
CA ILE A 80 2.18 -1.43 13.78
C ILE A 80 2.95 -2.74 13.94
N TYR A 81 2.51 -3.80 13.27
CA TYR A 81 3.11 -5.13 13.44
C TYR A 81 2.88 -6.03 12.22
N VAL A 82 3.77 -7.01 12.02
CA VAL A 82 3.59 -8.04 11.00
C VAL A 82 4.03 -9.39 11.53
N LYS A 83 3.22 -10.42 11.30
CA LYS A 83 3.55 -11.81 11.62
C LYS A 83 2.91 -12.73 10.59
N ASN A 84 3.72 -13.58 9.96
CA ASN A 84 3.27 -14.49 8.92
C ASN A 84 2.51 -13.72 7.82
N ASN A 85 1.25 -14.08 7.54
CA ASN A 85 0.38 -13.46 6.55
C ASN A 85 -0.50 -12.33 7.12
N ILE A 86 -0.22 -11.86 8.34
CA ILE A 86 -1.03 -10.86 9.04
C ILE A 86 -0.21 -9.57 9.18
N LEU A 87 -0.78 -8.47 8.71
CA LEU A 87 -0.28 -7.10 8.88
C LEU A 87 -1.27 -6.29 9.72
N ILE A 88 -0.78 -5.63 10.75
CA ILE A 88 -1.50 -4.68 11.59
C ILE A 88 -0.97 -3.28 11.29
N MET A 89 -1.89 -2.36 11.00
CA MET A 89 -1.58 -0.96 10.71
C MET A 89 -2.68 -0.05 11.26
N GLU A 90 -2.44 1.26 11.24
CA GLU A 90 -3.43 2.28 11.54
C GLU A 90 -4.72 2.06 10.77
N TYR A 91 -5.85 2.19 11.46
CA TYR A 91 -7.15 2.26 10.81
C TYR A 91 -7.40 3.67 10.28
N VAL A 92 -7.79 3.78 9.02
CA VAL A 92 -8.11 5.06 8.38
C VAL A 92 -9.61 5.16 8.19
N GLY A 93 -10.27 5.96 9.03
CA GLY A 93 -11.72 6.06 9.07
C GLY A 93 -12.20 6.83 10.30
N PHE A 94 -13.48 6.69 10.61
CA PHE A 94 -14.11 7.24 11.80
C PHE A 94 -14.98 6.18 12.46
N GLY A 95 -14.61 5.73 13.66
CA GLY A 95 -15.35 4.68 14.33
C GLY A 95 -15.31 3.38 13.52
N SER A 96 -16.48 2.79 13.30
CA SER A 96 -16.62 1.59 12.47
C SER A 96 -16.62 1.85 10.95
N ILE A 97 -16.57 3.12 10.53
CA ILE A 97 -16.74 3.51 9.12
C ILE A 97 -15.37 3.77 8.48
N PRO A 98 -14.95 2.94 7.49
CA PRO A 98 -13.67 3.15 6.82
C PRO A 98 -13.74 4.41 5.95
N ALA A 99 -12.60 5.09 5.80
CA ALA A 99 -12.53 6.17 4.82
C ALA A 99 -12.86 5.64 3.41
N PRO A 100 -13.64 6.40 2.62
CA PRO A 100 -13.96 6.01 1.25
C PRO A 100 -12.69 5.95 0.39
N LYS A 101 -12.69 5.11 -0.63
CA LYS A 101 -11.66 5.17 -1.66
C LYS A 101 -11.87 6.42 -2.51
N LEU A 102 -10.80 6.97 -3.07
CA LEU A 102 -10.89 8.11 -3.96
C LEU A 102 -11.81 7.79 -5.15
N LYS A 103 -11.79 6.56 -5.67
CA LYS A 103 -12.74 6.10 -6.71
C LYS A 103 -14.20 6.42 -6.41
N ASP A 104 -14.58 6.30 -5.15
CA ASP A 104 -15.96 6.41 -4.68
C ASP A 104 -16.35 7.88 -4.40
N ILE A 105 -15.43 8.83 -4.60
CA ILE A 105 -15.67 10.27 -4.43
C ILE A 105 -16.05 10.88 -5.79
N THR A 106 -17.28 11.38 -5.91
CA THR A 106 -17.76 11.97 -7.17
C THR A 106 -17.29 13.41 -7.37
N PHE A 107 -17.31 14.23 -6.32
CA PHE A 107 -16.97 15.65 -6.39
C PHE A 107 -16.03 16.03 -5.24
N PRO A 108 -14.70 15.85 -5.40
CA PRO A 108 -13.75 16.37 -4.43
C PRO A 108 -13.85 17.90 -4.40
N LYS A 109 -13.80 18.50 -3.20
CA LYS A 109 -13.95 19.96 -3.02
C LYS A 109 -12.84 20.77 -3.69
N GLU A 110 -11.61 20.26 -3.66
CA GLU A 110 -10.43 20.93 -4.21
C GLU A 110 -9.64 19.97 -5.11
N PRO A 111 -10.13 19.63 -6.33
CA PRO A 111 -9.54 18.57 -7.17
C PRO A 111 -8.08 18.86 -7.57
N ILE A 112 -7.76 20.12 -7.90
CA ILE A 112 -6.40 20.52 -8.29
C ILE A 112 -5.43 20.37 -7.12
N LYS A 113 -5.85 20.78 -5.92
CA LYS A 113 -5.05 20.63 -4.70
C LYS A 113 -4.84 19.15 -4.37
N LEU A 114 -5.89 18.34 -4.46
CA LEU A 114 -5.81 16.90 -4.25
C LEU A 114 -4.84 16.24 -5.24
N LEU A 115 -4.91 16.60 -6.53
CA LEU A 115 -3.96 16.13 -7.54
C LEU A 115 -2.52 16.53 -7.17
N ASN A 116 -2.29 17.78 -6.78
CA ASN A 116 -0.97 18.25 -6.35
C ASN A 116 -0.46 17.50 -5.11
N GLU A 117 -1.32 17.17 -4.15
CA GLU A 117 -0.95 16.35 -2.99
C GLU A 117 -0.57 14.92 -3.40
N ILE A 118 -1.30 14.31 -4.34
CA ILE A 118 -0.98 12.97 -4.88
C ILE A 118 0.35 13.00 -5.66
N LEU A 119 0.57 14.00 -6.52
CA LEU A 119 1.83 14.16 -7.25
C LEU A 119 3.01 14.42 -6.28
N GLY A 120 2.77 15.22 -5.24
CA GLY A 120 3.72 15.46 -4.15
C GLY A 120 4.06 14.16 -3.40
N PHE A 121 3.06 13.31 -3.15
CA PHE A 121 3.27 11.98 -2.58
C PHE A 121 4.16 11.11 -3.48
N ILE A 122 3.87 11.03 -4.79
CA ILE A 122 4.68 10.24 -5.74
C ILE A 122 6.13 10.72 -5.74
N LYS A 123 6.35 12.04 -5.81
CA LYS A 123 7.68 12.66 -5.79
C LYS A 123 8.44 12.30 -4.51
N ASN A 124 7.80 12.47 -3.35
CA ASN A 124 8.43 12.21 -2.05
C ASN A 124 8.65 10.71 -1.79
N LEU A 125 7.76 9.84 -2.31
CA LEU A 125 7.96 8.40 -2.28
C LEU A 125 9.22 8.01 -3.07
N TYR A 126 9.41 8.60 -4.25
CA TYR A 126 10.58 8.37 -5.09
C TYR A 126 11.86 8.93 -4.44
N GLN A 127 11.86 10.20 -4.05
CA GLN A 127 13.08 10.91 -3.61
C GLN A 127 13.47 10.60 -2.17
N ASN A 128 12.51 10.59 -1.25
CA ASN A 128 12.80 10.49 0.19
C ASN A 128 12.66 9.04 0.69
N ALA A 129 11.68 8.30 0.18
CA ALA A 129 11.50 6.89 0.52
C ALA A 129 12.23 5.93 -0.43
N ASN A 130 12.81 6.38 -1.54
CA ASN A 130 13.44 5.52 -2.57
C ASN A 130 12.55 4.34 -2.98
N LEU A 131 11.26 4.60 -3.15
CA LEU A 131 10.25 3.64 -3.55
C LEU A 131 9.45 4.18 -4.74
N VAL A 132 8.96 3.26 -5.56
CA VAL A 132 7.90 3.49 -6.55
C VAL A 132 6.72 2.63 -6.13
N HIS A 133 5.51 3.19 -6.06
CA HIS A 133 4.34 2.45 -5.58
C HIS A 133 4.05 1.23 -6.45
N GLY A 134 4.15 1.40 -7.76
CA GLY A 134 4.03 0.36 -8.75
C GLY A 134 2.65 -0.25 -8.85
N ASP A 135 1.60 0.42 -8.37
CA ASP A 135 0.19 0.10 -8.61
C ASP A 135 -0.72 1.26 -8.15
N LEU A 136 -0.23 2.50 -8.23
CA LEU A 136 -0.99 3.64 -7.71
C LEU A 136 -2.15 3.96 -8.66
N SER A 137 -3.34 4.10 -8.09
CA SER A 137 -4.59 4.44 -8.76
C SER A 137 -5.59 4.96 -7.73
N GLU A 138 -6.74 5.46 -8.18
CA GLU A 138 -7.82 5.93 -7.32
C GLU A 138 -8.41 4.83 -6.41
N PHE A 139 -8.13 3.55 -6.71
CA PHE A 139 -8.52 2.40 -5.90
C PHE A 139 -7.62 2.17 -4.69
N ASN A 140 -6.40 2.70 -4.71
CA ASN A 140 -5.37 2.54 -3.68
C ASN A 140 -5.09 3.84 -2.91
N ILE A 141 -6.01 4.82 -3.04
CA ILE A 141 -6.01 6.07 -2.30
C ILE A 141 -7.30 6.12 -1.49
N LEU A 142 -7.19 6.28 -0.17
CA LEU A 142 -8.31 6.63 0.70
C LEU A 142 -8.43 8.15 0.77
N TYR A 143 -9.65 8.66 0.83
CA TYR A 143 -9.92 10.07 1.00
C TYR A 143 -10.45 10.32 2.41
N HIS A 144 -9.62 10.93 3.26
CA HIS A 144 -9.94 11.14 4.67
C HIS A 144 -9.52 12.55 5.09
N ASN A 145 -10.41 13.28 5.77
CA ASN A 145 -10.18 14.67 6.18
C ASN A 145 -9.69 15.59 5.06
N GLN A 146 -10.25 15.41 3.86
CA GLN A 146 -9.89 16.14 2.64
C GLN A 146 -8.45 15.92 2.16
N LYS A 147 -7.80 14.85 2.60
CA LYS A 147 -6.44 14.47 2.21
C LYS A 147 -6.39 13.06 1.60
N PRO A 148 -5.49 12.83 0.64
CA PRO A 148 -5.21 11.49 0.13
C PRO A 148 -4.34 10.72 1.14
N ILE A 149 -4.74 9.50 1.46
CA ILE A 149 -3.94 8.55 2.23
C ILE A 149 -3.71 7.32 1.35
N VAL A 150 -2.45 7.05 1.02
CA VAL A 150 -2.10 5.96 0.11
C VAL A 150 -2.00 4.65 0.88
N ILE A 151 -2.66 3.62 0.36
CA ILE A 151 -2.72 2.27 0.93
C ILE A 151 -2.21 1.23 -0.07
N ASP A 152 -2.05 -0.01 0.38
CA ASP A 152 -1.64 -1.15 -0.44
C ASP A 152 -0.32 -0.94 -1.19
N ILE A 153 0.72 -0.60 -0.42
CA ILE A 153 2.09 -0.40 -0.93
C ILE A 153 2.87 -1.72 -1.05
N SER A 154 2.15 -2.83 -1.21
CA SER A 154 2.72 -4.18 -1.19
C SER A 154 3.51 -4.50 -2.48
N GLN A 155 3.04 -3.99 -3.61
CA GLN A 155 3.66 -4.08 -4.94
C GLN A 155 4.88 -3.15 -5.07
N ALA A 156 5.03 -2.16 -4.19
CA ALA A 156 6.07 -1.15 -4.32
C ALA A 156 7.49 -1.71 -4.36
N VAL A 157 8.27 -1.16 -5.28
CA VAL A 157 9.65 -1.57 -5.57
C VAL A 157 10.61 -0.45 -5.19
N THR A 158 11.87 -0.81 -4.94
CA THR A 158 12.92 0.19 -4.76
C THR A 158 13.26 0.89 -6.07
N THR A 159 13.78 2.11 -6.01
CA THR A 159 14.27 2.85 -7.20
C THR A 159 15.38 2.12 -7.97
N GLN A 160 16.11 1.20 -7.33
CA GLN A 160 17.12 0.34 -7.96
C GLN A 160 16.54 -0.85 -8.74
N HIS A 161 15.22 -1.06 -8.70
CA HIS A 161 14.59 -2.17 -9.41
C HIS A 161 14.67 -1.92 -10.93
N PRO A 162 15.00 -2.91 -11.78
CA PRO A 162 15.15 -2.70 -13.23
C PRO A 162 13.92 -2.12 -13.93
N LYS A 163 12.73 -2.32 -13.35
CA LYS A 163 11.45 -1.79 -13.85
C LYS A 163 10.91 -0.57 -13.09
N ALA A 164 11.71 0.04 -12.20
CA ALA A 164 11.24 1.14 -11.35
C ALA A 164 10.66 2.31 -12.15
N GLU A 165 11.35 2.75 -13.21
CA GLU A 165 10.89 3.86 -14.05
C GLU A 165 9.61 3.53 -14.82
N VAL A 166 9.50 2.30 -15.33
CA VAL A 166 8.28 1.82 -16.02
C VAL A 166 7.07 1.87 -15.08
N TYR A 167 7.25 1.44 -13.83
CA TYR A 167 6.21 1.51 -12.81
C TYR A 167 5.87 2.94 -12.42
N LEU A 168 6.87 3.83 -12.32
CA LEU A 168 6.66 5.24 -11.99
C LEU A 168 5.83 5.94 -13.07
N VAL A 169 6.16 5.73 -14.34
CA VAL A 169 5.39 6.28 -15.47
C VAL A 169 3.96 5.77 -15.45
N ARG A 170 3.75 4.48 -15.14
CA ARG A 170 2.41 3.90 -15.01
C ARG A 170 1.61 4.54 -13.88
N ASP A 171 2.20 4.68 -12.70
CA ASP A 171 1.55 5.30 -11.54
C ASP A 171 1.10 6.74 -11.87
N ILE A 172 1.99 7.52 -12.50
CA ILE A 172 1.69 8.90 -12.92
C ILE A 172 0.55 8.92 -13.95
N LYS A 173 0.59 8.05 -14.98
CA LYS A 173 -0.47 7.96 -15.98
C LYS A 173 -1.82 7.58 -15.38
N ASN A 174 -1.85 6.62 -14.47
CA ASN A 174 -3.08 6.22 -13.79
C ASN A 174 -3.72 7.38 -13.03
N VAL A 175 -2.91 8.17 -12.32
CA VAL A 175 -3.39 9.35 -11.59
C VAL A 175 -3.91 10.44 -12.53
N PHE A 176 -3.27 10.67 -13.68
CA PHE A 176 -3.75 11.68 -14.65
C PHE A 176 -4.98 11.24 -15.46
N ASN A 177 -5.18 9.93 -15.64
CA ASN A 177 -6.32 9.40 -16.40
C ASN A 177 -7.63 9.35 -15.60
N TYR A 178 -7.55 9.43 -14.27
CA TYR A 178 -8.70 9.52 -13.38
C TYR A 178 -9.12 10.98 -13.18
#